data_AF-A0A8B8DG12-F1
#
_entry.id   AF-A0A8B8DG12-F1
#
_cell.length_a   1.000
_cell.length_b   1.000
_cell.length_c   1.000
_cell.angle_alpha   90.00
_cell.angle_beta   90.00
_cell.angle_gamma   90.00
#
_symmetry.space_group_name_H-M   'P 1'
#
loop_
_entity.id
_entity.type
_entity.pdbx_description
1 polymer ?
#
loop_
_entity_poly.entity_id
_entity_poly.type
_entity_poly.pdbx_seq_one_letter_code
_entity_poly.pdbx_strand_id
1 'polypeptide(L)'
;MFSLFILIGIMSTAVGMSTTPHHGHHHSHHTHVHGHHTGPTQEPNVNEAFAFHYDAATHVMAARTNRHCYLYLLSADQQTSVHTSTGLHTIEKTIIDMIDMNSPTVAVSTADLTTVSARIAHFCRNSPALKLN
;
A
#
# COMPACT_ATOMS: atom_id res chain seq x y z
N MET A 1 12.24 10.21 -41.31
CA MET A 1 10.96 9.58 -41.70
C MET A 1 10.20 9.32 -40.41
N PHE A 2 9.15 10.09 -40.16
CA PHE A 2 8.26 9.91 -39.02
C PHE A 2 7.32 8.73 -39.30
N SER A 3 7.09 7.85 -38.33
CA SER A 3 5.96 6.94 -38.35
C SER A 3 5.35 6.86 -36.96
N LEU A 4 4.31 7.66 -36.82
CA LEU A 4 3.32 7.66 -35.75
C LEU A 4 2.21 6.69 -36.20
N PHE A 5 1.95 5.64 -35.43
CA PHE A 5 0.66 4.95 -35.49
C PHE A 5 0.15 4.72 -34.07
N ILE A 6 -0.77 5.59 -33.70
CA ILE A 6 -1.63 5.52 -32.53
C ILE A 6 -2.64 4.40 -32.77
N LEU A 7 -2.74 3.45 -31.83
CA LEU A 7 -3.85 2.49 -31.79
C LEU A 7 -4.60 2.62 -30.46
N ILE A 8 -5.88 2.94 -30.62
CA ILE A 8 -6.89 3.28 -29.64
C ILE A 8 -7.67 2.03 -29.25
N GLY A 9 -8.08 1.95 -27.98
CA GLY A 9 -9.19 1.11 -27.48
C GLY A 9 -8.73 -0.27 -26.97
N ILE A 10 -9.27 -0.80 -25.89
CA ILE A 10 -10.67 -0.76 -25.44
C ILE A 10 -10.70 -0.83 -23.91
N MET A 11 -11.38 0.12 -23.27
CA MET A 11 -11.73 0.06 -21.84
C MET A 11 -12.83 -1.00 -21.66
N SER A 12 -12.54 -2.10 -20.96
CA SER A 12 -13.56 -3.07 -20.57
C SER A 12 -14.25 -2.60 -19.29
N THR A 13 -15.44 -2.04 -19.40
CA THR A 13 -16.36 -1.86 -18.28
C THR A 13 -17.07 -3.19 -18.02
N ALA A 14 -16.74 -3.87 -16.94
CA ALA A 14 -17.52 -5.00 -16.46
C ALA A 14 -18.84 -4.47 -15.86
N VAL A 15 -19.96 -4.71 -16.55
CA VAL A 15 -21.31 -4.50 -16.01
C VAL A 15 -21.69 -5.72 -15.18
N GLY A 16 -21.93 -5.50 -13.89
CA GLY A 16 -22.45 -6.51 -12.98
C GLY A 16 -23.88 -6.88 -13.36
N MET A 17 -24.12 -8.17 -13.57
CA MET A 17 -25.46 -8.71 -13.84
C MET A 17 -26.05 -9.23 -12.53
N SER A 18 -26.95 -8.45 -11.93
CA SER A 18 -27.73 -8.88 -10.76
C SER A 18 -28.93 -9.69 -11.25
N THR A 19 -28.94 -11.00 -11.01
CA THR A 19 -30.15 -11.82 -11.21
C THR A 19 -31.04 -11.68 -9.98
N THR A 20 -32.16 -10.96 -10.11
CA THR A 20 -33.25 -10.95 -9.12
C THR A 20 -34.08 -12.22 -9.24
N PRO A 21 -34.24 -13.04 -8.18
CA PRO A 21 -35.32 -14.02 -8.14
C PRO A 21 -36.62 -13.30 -7.77
N HIS A 22 -37.50 -13.12 -8.75
CA HIS A 22 -38.92 -12.94 -8.45
C HIS A 22 -39.52 -14.32 -8.20
N HIS A 23 -40.08 -14.57 -7.02
CA HIS A 23 -41.39 -15.20 -6.80
C HIS A 23 -41.63 -15.52 -5.32
N GLY A 24 -42.85 -15.25 -4.84
CA GLY A 24 -43.43 -15.90 -3.67
C GLY A 24 -44.10 -14.97 -2.66
N HIS A 25 -45.37 -14.63 -2.88
CA HIS A 25 -46.26 -14.15 -1.82
C HIS A 25 -46.78 -15.34 -1.02
N HIS A 26 -46.36 -15.47 0.25
CA HIS A 26 -47.08 -16.26 1.24
C HIS A 26 -47.06 -15.54 2.59
N HIS A 27 -48.24 -15.08 3.02
CA HIS A 27 -48.49 -14.62 4.38
C HIS A 27 -48.67 -15.82 5.30
N SER A 28 -47.81 -15.92 6.32
CA SER A 28 -48.04 -16.76 7.49
C SER A 28 -47.84 -15.92 8.74
N HIS A 29 -48.92 -15.72 9.49
CA HIS A 29 -48.89 -15.10 10.82
C HIS A 29 -48.21 -16.06 11.80
N HIS A 30 -46.99 -15.71 12.23
CA HIS A 30 -46.40 -16.27 13.43
C HIS A 30 -46.20 -15.16 14.46
N THR A 31 -46.76 -15.43 15.63
CA THR A 31 -46.66 -14.77 16.93
C THR A 31 -45.32 -14.04 17.17
N HIS A 32 -45.42 -12.75 17.49
CA HIS A 32 -44.31 -11.91 17.95
C HIS A 32 -43.70 -12.47 19.24
N VAL A 33 -42.47 -12.99 19.14
CA VAL A 33 -41.55 -13.10 20.26
C VAL A 33 -40.53 -11.99 20.08
N HIS A 34 -40.50 -11.01 20.99
CA HIS A 34 -39.43 -10.00 21.05
C HIS A 34 -38.16 -10.65 21.61
N GLY A 35 -37.50 -11.45 20.79
CA GLY A 35 -36.13 -11.87 21.02
C GLY A 35 -35.21 -10.72 20.62
N HIS A 36 -34.47 -10.16 21.57
CA HIS A 36 -33.37 -9.24 21.25
C HIS A 36 -32.34 -9.98 20.39
N HIS A 37 -32.37 -9.74 19.09
CA HIS A 37 -31.37 -10.25 18.17
C HIS A 37 -30.04 -9.54 18.43
N THR A 38 -29.16 -10.15 19.20
CA THR A 38 -27.72 -9.90 19.07
C THR A 38 -27.26 -10.65 17.82
N GLY A 39 -27.50 -10.05 16.65
CA GLY A 39 -26.94 -10.54 15.39
C GLY A 39 -25.41 -10.54 15.45
N PRO A 40 -24.72 -11.31 14.59
CA PRO A 40 -23.26 -11.30 14.55
C PRO A 40 -22.77 -9.87 14.33
N THR A 41 -22.04 -9.32 15.30
CA THR A 41 -21.31 -8.07 15.11
C THR A 41 -20.28 -8.31 14.03
N GLN A 42 -20.41 -7.62 12.89
CA GLN A 42 -19.44 -7.70 11.79
C GLN A 42 -18.04 -7.38 12.33
N GLU A 43 -17.06 -8.22 12.02
CA GLU A 43 -15.68 -7.93 12.41
C GLU A 43 -15.21 -6.60 11.77
N PRO A 44 -14.51 -5.74 12.54
CA PRO A 44 -13.95 -4.52 12.00
C PRO A 44 -13.00 -4.78 10.84
N ASN A 45 -13.02 -3.91 9.83
CA ASN A 45 -12.01 -3.93 8.79
C ASN A 45 -10.66 -3.49 9.38
N VAL A 46 -9.66 -4.38 9.31
CA VAL A 46 -8.28 -4.08 9.70
C VAL A 46 -7.46 -3.99 8.43
N ASN A 47 -6.89 -2.80 8.17
CA ASN A 47 -6.01 -2.58 7.04
C ASN A 47 -4.73 -1.84 7.44
N GLU A 48 -3.66 -2.16 6.72
CA GLU A 48 -2.42 -1.41 6.73
C GLU A 48 -1.94 -1.29 5.28
N ALA A 49 -1.32 -0.15 4.95
CA ALA A 49 -0.79 0.11 3.63
C ALA A 49 0.64 0.59 3.74
N PHE A 50 1.51 -0.03 2.94
CA PHE A 50 2.86 0.42 2.70
C PHE A 50 2.93 0.99 1.29
N ALA A 51 3.51 2.18 1.16
CA ALA A 51 3.92 2.73 -0.13
C ALA A 51 5.44 2.73 -0.20
N PHE A 52 6.00 2.31 -1.34
CA PHE A 52 7.45 2.28 -1.54
C PHE A 52 7.88 3.25 -2.64
N HIS A 53 9.04 3.87 -2.46
CA HIS A 53 9.68 4.70 -3.48
C HIS A 53 11.20 4.51 -3.44
N TYR A 54 11.76 4.05 -4.56
CA TYR A 54 13.20 3.94 -4.75
C TYR A 54 13.72 5.17 -5.50
N ASP A 55 14.75 5.82 -4.94
CA ASP A 55 15.51 6.86 -5.62
C ASP A 55 16.87 6.32 -6.08
N ALA A 56 17.01 6.12 -7.39
CA ALA A 56 18.21 5.57 -8.00
C ALA A 56 19.44 6.47 -7.87
N ALA A 57 19.28 7.78 -7.66
CA ALA A 57 20.42 8.69 -7.52
C ALA A 57 21.13 8.55 -6.17
N THR A 58 20.37 8.18 -5.13
CA THR A 58 20.85 8.11 -3.74
C THR A 58 20.85 6.70 -3.19
N HIS A 59 20.35 5.74 -3.97
CA HIS A 59 20.18 4.33 -3.61
C HIS A 59 19.36 4.13 -2.33
N VAL A 60 18.46 5.07 -2.03
CA VAL A 60 17.56 4.98 -0.88
C VAL A 60 16.20 4.46 -1.33
N MET A 61 15.68 3.48 -0.61
CA MET A 61 14.27 3.10 -0.67
C MET A 61 13.54 3.66 0.55
N ALA A 62 12.49 4.42 0.28
CA ALA A 62 11.58 4.91 1.30
C ALA A 62 10.34 4.01 1.37
N ALA A 63 9.95 3.61 2.58
CA ALA A 63 8.70 2.93 2.87
C ALA A 63 7.82 3.82 3.76
N ARG A 64 6.67 4.24 3.26
CA ARG A 64 5.74 5.11 3.98
C ARG A 64 4.54 4.32 4.48
N THR A 65 4.30 4.42 5.77
CA THR A 65 3.07 3.98 6.43
C THR A 65 2.19 5.19 6.76
N ASN A 66 1.06 4.98 7.42
CA ASN A 66 0.23 6.08 7.94
C ASN A 66 0.94 6.89 9.04
N ARG A 67 2.02 6.38 9.64
CA ARG A 67 2.68 7.00 10.80
C ARG A 67 4.06 7.54 10.48
N HIS A 68 4.87 6.80 9.73
CA HIS A 68 6.28 7.12 9.51
C HIS A 68 6.70 6.90 8.06
N CYS A 69 7.77 7.58 7.66
CA CYS A 69 8.49 7.31 6.43
C CYS A 69 9.85 6.71 6.77
N TYR A 70 10.01 5.41 6.54
CA TYR A 70 11.25 4.70 6.82
C TYR A 70 12.20 4.81 5.63
N LEU A 71 13.46 5.12 5.89
CA LEU A 71 14.50 5.25 4.87
C LEU A 71 15.49 4.10 5.02
N TYR A 72 15.68 3.36 3.95
CA TYR A 72 16.61 2.24 3.88
C TYR A 72 17.63 2.48 2.76
N LEU A 73 18.91 2.50 3.11
CA LEU A 73 19.99 2.61 2.13
C LEU A 73 20.31 1.22 1.58
N LEU A 74 20.18 1.04 0.27
CA LEU A 74 20.42 -0.25 -0.37
C LEU A 74 21.91 -0.57 -0.40
N SER A 75 22.24 -1.82 -0.08
CA SER A 75 23.57 -2.39 -0.29
C SER A 75 23.92 -2.46 -1.79
N ALA A 76 25.20 -2.63 -2.12
CA ALA A 76 25.65 -2.73 -3.52
C ALA A 76 24.92 -3.85 -4.29
N ASP A 77 24.67 -5.00 -3.64
CA ASP A 77 23.93 -6.11 -4.24
C ASP A 77 22.45 -5.74 -4.44
N GLN A 78 21.84 -5.06 -3.48
CA GLN A 78 20.45 -4.59 -3.55
C GLN A 78 20.27 -3.52 -4.62
N GLN A 79 21.25 -2.63 -4.82
CA GLN A 79 21.23 -1.62 -5.89
C GLN A 79 21.12 -2.26 -7.27
N THR A 80 21.67 -3.46 -7.44
CA THR A 80 21.52 -4.22 -8.69
C THR A 80 20.18 -4.94 -8.75
N SER A 81 19.78 -5.59 -7.65
CA SER A 81 18.59 -6.46 -7.64
C SER A 81 17.25 -5.72 -7.61
N VAL A 82 17.22 -4.47 -7.12
CA VAL A 82 16.01 -3.62 -7.05
C VAL A 82 15.33 -3.40 -8.41
N HIS A 83 16.08 -3.58 -9.50
CA HIS A 83 15.57 -3.47 -10.87
C HIS A 83 14.88 -4.75 -11.38
N THR A 84 14.77 -5.78 -10.56
CA THR A 84 14.02 -7.02 -10.84
C THR A 84 12.81 -7.10 -9.92
N SER A 85 11.73 -7.73 -10.36
CA SER A 85 10.54 -7.90 -9.51
C SER A 85 10.85 -8.70 -8.24
N THR A 86 11.63 -9.78 -8.36
CA THR A 86 12.04 -10.60 -7.22
C THR A 86 12.90 -9.79 -6.24
N GLY A 87 13.92 -9.07 -6.74
CA GLY A 87 14.78 -8.27 -5.87
C GLY A 87 14.03 -7.11 -5.21
N LEU A 88 13.17 -6.41 -5.95
CA LEU A 88 12.30 -5.36 -5.40
C LEU A 88 11.44 -5.92 -4.25
N HIS A 89 10.70 -7.00 -4.49
CA HIS A 89 9.86 -7.61 -3.46
C HIS A 89 10.66 -8.11 -2.25
N THR A 90 11.87 -8.63 -2.47
CA THR A 90 12.74 -9.04 -1.36
C THR A 90 13.17 -7.84 -0.51
N ILE A 91 13.56 -6.73 -1.12
CA ILE A 91 13.95 -5.51 -0.41
C ILE A 91 12.76 -4.92 0.35
N GLU A 92 11.58 -4.83 -0.28
CA GLU A 92 10.36 -4.35 0.36
C GLU A 92 9.99 -5.18 1.59
N LYS A 93 10.06 -6.52 1.48
CA LYS A 93 9.85 -7.43 2.62
C LYS A 93 10.88 -7.21 3.72
N THR A 94 12.15 -7.10 3.39
CA THR A 94 13.20 -6.82 4.39
C THR A 94 12.91 -5.53 5.16
N ILE A 95 12.44 -4.48 4.49
CA ILE A 95 12.05 -3.23 5.15
C ILE A 95 10.86 -3.44 6.10
N ILE A 96 9.83 -4.16 5.67
CA ILE A 96 8.68 -4.49 6.53
C ILE A 96 9.14 -5.30 7.75
N ASP A 97 9.96 -6.34 7.54
CA ASP A 97 10.50 -7.17 8.62
C ASP A 97 11.27 -6.32 9.64
N MET A 98 12.09 -5.35 9.20
CA MET A 98 12.80 -4.43 10.09
C MET A 98 11.85 -3.53 10.89
N ILE A 99 10.73 -3.08 10.30
CA ILE A 99 9.72 -2.30 10.99
C ILE A 99 9.02 -3.16 12.05
N ASP A 100 8.61 -4.37 11.69
CA ASP A 100 7.91 -5.31 12.57
C ASP A 100 8.78 -5.77 13.74
N MET A 101 10.09 -5.93 13.50
CA MET A 101 11.08 -6.22 14.54
C MET A 101 11.42 -5.01 15.42
N ASN A 102 10.86 -3.83 15.16
CA ASN A 102 11.21 -2.58 15.82
C ASN A 102 12.72 -2.30 15.77
N SER A 103 13.34 -2.53 14.61
CA SER A 103 14.76 -2.27 14.42
C SER A 103 15.14 -0.84 14.83
N PRO A 104 16.34 -0.61 15.36
CA PRO A 104 16.78 0.72 15.76
C PRO A 104 16.65 1.73 14.61
N THR A 105 16.06 2.88 14.92
CA THR A 105 15.88 3.97 13.96
C THR A 105 16.51 5.27 14.44
N VAL A 106 16.85 6.13 13.49
CA VAL A 106 17.32 7.49 13.75
C VAL A 106 16.39 8.48 13.05
N ALA A 107 15.88 9.46 13.80
CA ALA A 107 15.05 10.52 13.22
C ALA A 107 15.85 11.36 12.22
N VAL A 108 15.25 11.66 11.07
CA VAL A 108 15.84 12.48 10.01
C VAL A 108 15.05 13.77 9.90
N SER A 109 15.74 14.91 9.96
CA SER A 109 15.08 16.21 9.81
C SER A 109 14.61 16.42 8.36
N THR A 110 13.59 17.25 8.15
CA THR A 110 13.10 17.58 6.80
C THR A 110 14.20 18.21 5.93
N ALA A 111 15.09 19.01 6.53
CA ALA A 111 16.20 19.64 5.84
C ALA A 111 17.25 18.61 5.38
N ASP A 112 17.60 17.67 6.26
CA ASP A 112 18.52 16.57 5.91
C ASP A 112 17.91 15.65 4.85
N LEU A 113 16.61 15.36 4.96
CA LEU A 113 15.91 14.54 3.98
C LEU A 113 15.91 15.18 2.59
N THR A 114 15.72 16.50 2.52
CA THR A 114 15.77 17.24 1.27
C THR A 114 17.18 17.24 0.66
N THR A 115 18.21 17.26 1.52
CA THR A 115 19.61 17.17 1.12
C THR A 115 19.96 15.78 0.59
N VAL A 116 19.38 14.73 1.19
CA VAL A 116 19.50 13.36 0.68
C VAL A 116 18.81 13.25 -0.68
N SER A 117 17.53 13.60 -0.76
CA SER A 117 16.78 13.53 -2.01
C SER A 117 15.50 14.36 -1.95
N ALA A 118 15.36 15.31 -2.87
CA ALA A 118 14.12 16.06 -3.04
C ALA A 118 12.92 15.14 -3.38
N ARG A 119 13.16 14.02 -4.07
CA ARG A 119 12.10 13.04 -4.41
C ARG A 119 11.62 12.29 -3.18
N ILE A 120 12.56 11.84 -2.34
CA ILE A 120 12.24 11.18 -1.08
C ILE A 120 11.58 12.16 -0.12
N ALA A 121 12.08 13.39 -0.01
CA ALA A 121 11.47 14.43 0.83
C ALA A 121 10.01 14.69 0.41
N HIS A 122 9.75 14.80 -0.89
CA HIS A 122 8.38 14.94 -1.40
C HIS A 122 7.53 13.70 -1.09
N PHE A 123 8.07 12.50 -1.26
CA PHE A 123 7.39 11.25 -0.94
C PHE A 123 7.02 11.15 0.55
N CYS A 124 7.90 11.60 1.45
CA CYS A 124 7.70 11.55 2.90
C CYS A 124 7.00 12.78 3.50
N ARG A 125 6.60 13.79 2.71
CA ARG A 125 6.19 15.13 3.18
C ARG A 125 5.21 15.22 4.35
N ASN A 126 4.38 14.20 4.57
CA ASN A 126 3.33 14.16 5.60
C ASN A 126 3.62 13.17 6.73
N SER A 127 4.83 12.62 6.78
CA SER A 127 5.18 11.54 7.71
C SER A 127 6.59 11.79 8.26
N PRO A 128 6.79 11.78 9.59
CA PRO A 128 8.12 11.85 10.19
C PRO A 128 9.06 10.80 9.60
N ALA A 129 10.24 11.24 9.19
CA ALA A 129 11.21 10.37 8.54
C ALA A 129 12.15 9.71 9.56
N LEU A 130 12.32 8.40 9.42
CA LEU A 130 13.15 7.56 10.27
C LEU A 130 14.10 6.76 9.39
N LYS A 131 15.40 6.84 9.64
CA LYS A 131 16.38 5.96 8.97
C LYS A 131 16.43 4.61 9.68
N LEU A 132 16.32 3.53 8.92
CA LEU A 132 16.57 2.17 9.38
C LEU A 132 18.08 1.89 9.31
N ASN A 133 18.61 1.31 10.39
CA ASN A 133 20.03 0.96 10.52
C ASN A 133 20.30 -0.47 10.03
#